data_AF-A0A821TZL7-F1
#
_entry.id   AF-A0A821TZL7-F1
#
_cell.length_a   1.000
_cell.length_b   1.000
_cell.length_c   1.000
_cell.angle_alpha   90.00
_cell.angle_beta   90.00
_cell.angle_gamma   90.00
#
_symmetry.space_group_name_H-M   'P 1'
#
loop_
_entity.id
_entity.type
_entity.pdbx_description
1 polymer ?
#
loop_
_entity_poly.entity_id
_entity_poly.type
_entity_poly.pdbx_seq_one_letter_code
_entity_poly.pdbx_strand_id
1 'polypeptide(L)'
;MVILSPGRSKGVMIFILIGRIIEGTGVGCSSFSCPLYASEIAPTNLRGMLSGFMQMTVVVGLFVANIVNFLLENHTWGWRLSNGVILIAPLIIIFGIYFCPESPRWLYKNKNRREAKISLKRIRRINNVDNELNAISDALQEESNQISIKEIFHQKQLLKRIIIGMSMQLFLHLLFYF
;
A
#
# COMPACT_ATOMS: atom_id res chain seq x y z
N MET A 1 -7.45 -11.01 12.01
CA MET A 1 -7.24 -11.31 13.44
C MET A 1 -7.05 -12.81 13.56
N VAL A 2 -5.82 -13.30 13.74
CA VAL A 2 -5.57 -14.75 13.81
C VAL A 2 -6.00 -15.25 15.18
N ILE A 3 -7.05 -16.06 15.23
CA ILE A 3 -7.66 -16.57 16.47
C ILE A 3 -6.68 -17.53 17.13
N LEU A 4 -6.24 -17.18 18.34
CA LEU A 4 -5.40 -18.02 19.20
C LEU A 4 -6.27 -19.11 19.81
N SER A 5 -5.87 -20.37 19.66
CA SER A 5 -6.32 -21.42 20.58
C SER A 5 -5.41 -21.34 21.82
N PRO A 6 -5.94 -21.01 23.01
CA PRO A 6 -5.13 -20.85 24.21
C PRO A 6 -4.74 -22.24 24.73
N GLY A 7 -3.52 -22.69 24.43
CA GLY A 7 -3.04 -23.96 25.00
C GLY A 7 -1.76 -24.59 24.42
N ARG A 8 -0.99 -23.93 23.54
CA ARG A 8 0.20 -24.57 22.93
C ARG A 8 1.55 -24.06 23.47
N SER A 9 2.45 -25.03 23.66
CA SER A 9 3.87 -24.95 24.05
C SER A 9 4.61 -23.65 23.64
N LYS A 10 5.54 -23.19 24.50
CA LYS A 10 6.39 -21.99 24.32
C LYS A 10 7.01 -21.87 22.92
N GLY A 11 7.40 -22.99 22.30
CA GLY A 11 7.98 -23.00 20.95
C GLY A 11 7.02 -22.56 19.84
N VAL A 12 5.73 -22.90 19.96
CA VAL A 12 4.70 -22.48 19.00
C VAL A 12 4.42 -20.98 19.11
N MET A 13 4.48 -20.43 20.33
CA MET A 13 4.31 -19.00 20.57
C MET A 13 5.41 -18.18 19.90
N ILE A 14 6.67 -18.61 19.99
CA ILE A 14 7.81 -17.94 19.34
C ILE A 14 7.64 -17.92 17.82
N PHE A 15 7.23 -19.05 17.22
CA PHE A 15 7.02 -19.13 15.77
C PHE A 15 5.90 -18.18 15.30
N ILE A 16 4.81 -18.06 16.06
CA ILE A 16 3.72 -17.12 15.77
C ILE A 16 4.20 -15.67 15.88
N LEU A 17 4.99 -15.34 16.90
CA LEU A 17 5.54 -13.98 17.07
C LEU A 17 6.44 -13.58 15.90
N ILE A 18 7.33 -14.48 15.47
CA ILE A 18 8.18 -14.26 14.29
C ILE A 18 7.30 -14.05 13.05
N GLY A 19 6.29 -14.90 12.85
CA GLY A 19 5.32 -14.74 11.77
C GLY A 19 4.62 -13.39 11.77
N ARG A 20 4.23 -12.87 12.94
CA ARG A 20 3.58 -11.56 13.09
C ARG A 20 4.52 -10.40 12.73
N ILE A 21 5.79 -10.49 13.09
CA ILE A 21 6.78 -9.48 12.72
C ILE A 21 6.93 -9.43 11.21
N ILE A 22 7.09 -10.59 10.57
CA ILE A 22 7.23 -10.71 9.11
C ILE A 22 5.97 -10.19 8.40
N GLU A 23 4.79 -10.62 8.84
CA GLU A 23 3.50 -10.16 8.32
C GLU A 23 3.35 -8.64 8.47
N GLY A 24 3.66 -8.11 9.66
CA GLY A 24 3.59 -6.68 9.95
C GLY A 24 4.50 -5.84 9.06
N THR A 25 5.73 -6.28 8.83
CA THR A 25 6.64 -5.60 7.89
C THR A 25 6.10 -5.64 6.47
N GLY A 26 5.60 -6.79 6.00
CA GLY A 26 5.03 -6.93 4.66
C GLY A 26 3.82 -6.03 4.42
N VAL A 27 2.88 -5.98 5.38
CA VAL A 27 1.71 -5.09 5.32
C VAL A 27 2.13 -3.63 5.37
N GLY A 28 3.13 -3.29 6.20
CA GLY A 28 3.66 -1.92 6.31
C GLY A 28 4.26 -1.41 4.99
N CYS A 29 5.12 -2.21 4.34
CA CYS A 29 5.67 -1.88 3.02
C CYS A 29 4.57 -1.73 1.97
N SER A 30 3.61 -2.65 1.94
CA SER A 30 2.50 -2.63 0.97
C SER A 30 1.59 -1.42 1.16
N SER A 31 1.34 -1.02 2.41
CA SER A 31 0.48 0.12 2.75
C SER A 31 1.03 1.46 2.27
N PHE A 32 2.34 1.57 2.07
CA PHE A 32 2.97 2.73 1.46
C PHE A 32 3.12 2.57 -0.06
N SER A 33 3.60 1.41 -0.53
CA SER A 33 3.91 1.18 -1.95
C SER A 33 2.67 1.19 -2.84
N CYS A 34 1.55 0.61 -2.40
CA CYS A 34 0.31 0.55 -3.18
C CYS A 34 -0.26 1.94 -3.50
N PRO A 35 -0.55 2.82 -2.52
CA PRO A 35 -1.08 4.15 -2.81
C PRO A 35 -0.07 5.04 -3.54
N LEU A 36 1.23 4.86 -3.31
CA LEU A 36 2.27 5.56 -4.05
C LEU A 36 2.21 5.21 -5.54
N TYR A 37 2.29 3.92 -5.88
CA TYR A 37 2.19 3.42 -7.25
C TYR A 37 0.88 3.86 -7.92
N ALA A 38 -0.22 3.80 -7.19
CA ALA A 38 -1.51 4.28 -7.63
C ALA A 38 -1.50 5.77 -7.98
N SER A 39 -0.91 6.60 -7.12
CA SER A 39 -0.85 8.05 -7.33
C SER A 39 -0.02 8.43 -8.56
N GLU A 40 1.01 7.63 -8.88
CA GLU A 40 1.88 7.82 -10.03
C GLU A 40 1.20 7.41 -11.35
N ILE A 41 0.30 6.45 -11.30
CA ILE A 41 -0.40 5.92 -12.48
C ILE A 41 -1.76 6.60 -12.68
N ALA A 42 -2.36 7.15 -11.63
CA ALA A 42 -3.67 7.76 -11.69
C ALA A 42 -3.69 8.99 -12.63
N PRO A 43 -4.67 9.07 -13.55
CA PRO A 43 -4.87 10.29 -14.33
C PRO A 43 -5.39 11.40 -13.42
N THR A 44 -5.02 12.64 -13.71
CA THR A 44 -5.29 13.81 -12.86
C THR A 44 -6.77 13.91 -12.44
N ASN A 45 -7.67 13.54 -13.35
CA ASN A 45 -9.12 13.65 -13.15
C ASN A 45 -9.73 12.53 -12.28
N LEU A 46 -9.04 11.38 -12.13
CA LEU A 46 -9.58 10.20 -11.42
C LEU A 46 -8.77 9.82 -10.17
N ARG A 47 -7.79 10.63 -9.78
CA ARG A 47 -6.95 10.38 -8.60
C ARG A 47 -7.77 10.13 -7.32
N GLY A 48 -8.77 10.96 -7.07
CA GLY A 48 -9.65 10.82 -5.90
C GLY A 48 -10.48 9.53 -5.93
N MET A 49 -11.04 9.21 -7.10
CA MET A 49 -11.83 7.99 -7.30
C MET A 49 -10.98 6.73 -7.12
N LEU A 50 -9.76 6.72 -7.68
CA LEU A 50 -8.84 5.59 -7.57
C LEU A 50 -8.44 5.33 -6.11
N SER A 51 -8.17 6.40 -5.35
CA SER A 51 -7.91 6.29 -3.91
C SER A 51 -9.11 5.70 -3.16
N GLY A 52 -10.32 6.15 -3.48
CA GLY A 52 -11.55 5.57 -2.92
C GLY A 52 -11.72 4.07 -3.22
N PHE A 53 -11.44 3.64 -4.45
CA PHE A 53 -11.47 2.22 -4.82
C PHE A 53 -10.45 1.38 -4.05
N MET A 54 -9.27 1.93 -3.75
CA MET A 54 -8.28 1.23 -2.93
C MET A 54 -8.78 1.01 -1.52
N GLN A 55 -9.36 2.04 -0.90
CA GLN A 55 -9.94 1.91 0.43
C GLN A 55 -11.12 0.94 0.45
N MET A 56 -11.99 0.98 -0.57
CA MET A 56 -13.10 0.03 -0.71
C MET A 56 -12.60 -1.41 -0.78
N THR A 57 -11.51 -1.66 -1.53
CA THR A 57 -10.92 -3.00 -1.64
C THR A 57 -10.45 -3.52 -0.28
N VAL A 58 -9.85 -2.65 0.54
CA VAL A 58 -9.44 -2.99 1.91
C VAL A 58 -10.65 -3.35 2.78
N VAL A 59 -11.71 -2.55 2.73
CA VAL A 59 -12.94 -2.79 3.51
C VAL A 59 -13.63 -4.09 3.08
N VAL A 60 -13.74 -4.34 1.78
CA VAL A 60 -14.30 -5.59 1.23
C VAL A 60 -13.45 -6.79 1.65
N GLY A 61 -12.12 -6.68 1.59
CA GLY A 61 -11.22 -7.74 2.03
C GLY A 61 -11.41 -8.07 3.51
N LEU A 62 -11.53 -7.05 4.37
CA LEU A 62 -11.80 -7.24 5.80
C LEU A 62 -13.17 -7.87 6.04
N PHE A 63 -14.20 -7.44 5.29
CA PHE A 63 -15.54 -8.00 5.37
C PHE A 63 -15.57 -9.49 5.01
N VAL A 64 -14.95 -9.87 3.89
CA VAL A 64 -14.84 -11.28 3.48
C VAL A 64 -14.05 -12.09 4.51
N ALA A 65 -12.95 -11.54 5.04
CA ALA A 65 -12.19 -12.20 6.10
C ALA A 65 -13.06 -12.47 7.34
N ASN A 66 -13.90 -11.50 7.75
CA ASN A 66 -14.80 -11.70 8.89
C ASN A 66 -15.86 -12.77 8.62
N ILE A 67 -16.45 -12.82 7.41
CA ILE A 67 -17.39 -13.89 7.04
C ILE A 67 -16.71 -15.26 7.12
N VAL A 68 -15.51 -15.40 6.57
CA VAL A 68 -14.75 -16.65 6.60
C VAL A 68 -14.43 -17.07 8.04
N ASN A 69 -14.06 -16.11 8.90
CA ASN A 69 -13.82 -16.40 10.32
C ASN A 69 -15.09 -16.82 11.05
N PHE A 70 -16.22 -16.17 10.80
CA PHE A 70 -17.51 -16.54 11.38
C PHE A 70 -17.94 -17.97 10.99
N LEU A 71 -17.82 -18.33 9.71
CA LEU A 71 -18.16 -19.67 9.24
C LEU A 71 -17.26 -20.77 9.82
N LEU A 72 -16.02 -20.43 10.15
CA LEU A 72 -15.01 -21.38 10.63
C LEU A 72 -14.82 -21.38 12.14
N GLU A 73 -15.57 -20.57 12.89
CA GLU A 73 -15.42 -20.38 14.34
C GLU A 73 -15.54 -21.71 15.12
N ASN A 74 -16.51 -22.55 14.75
CA ASN A 74 -16.79 -23.81 15.42
C ASN A 74 -15.93 -25.00 14.94
N HIS A 75 -15.06 -24.79 13.94
CA HIS A 75 -14.21 -25.85 13.40
C HIS A 75 -12.87 -25.93 14.14
N THR A 76 -12.47 -27.14 14.54
CA THR A 76 -11.18 -27.41 15.21
C THR A 76 -9.95 -26.98 14.38
N TRP A 77 -10.08 -26.94 13.05
CA TRP A 77 -9.05 -26.45 12.11
C TRP A 77 -9.37 -25.08 11.50
N GLY A 78 -10.39 -24.38 12.01
CA GLY A 78 -10.88 -23.11 11.44
C GLY A 78 -9.81 -22.04 11.30
N TRP A 79 -8.91 -21.93 12.28
CA TRP A 79 -7.79 -20.98 12.24
C TRP A 79 -6.79 -21.25 11.10
N ARG A 80 -6.57 -22.52 10.72
CA ARG A 80 -5.66 -22.88 9.60
C ARG A 80 -6.31 -22.57 8.27
N LEU A 81 -7.59 -22.90 8.13
CA LEU A 81 -8.37 -22.65 6.92
C LEU A 81 -8.54 -21.15 6.68
N SER A 82 -8.85 -20.37 7.72
CA SER A 82 -8.93 -18.90 7.65
C SER A 82 -7.62 -18.28 7.19
N ASN A 83 -6.48 -18.70 7.75
CA ASN A 83 -5.16 -18.26 7.30
C ASN A 83 -4.83 -18.71 5.86
N GLY A 84 -5.26 -19.91 5.47
CA GLY A 84 -5.08 -20.43 4.11
C GLY A 84 -5.82 -19.60 3.07
N VAL A 85 -7.05 -19.15 3.37
CA VAL A 85 -7.82 -18.27 2.48
C VAL A 85 -7.12 -16.92 2.30
N ILE A 86 -6.57 -16.35 3.37
CA ILE A 86 -5.82 -15.08 3.30
C ILE A 86 -4.57 -15.21 2.42
N LEU A 87 -3.92 -16.38 2.41
CA LEU A 87 -2.73 -16.65 1.59
C LEU A 87 -3.00 -16.62 0.08
N ILE A 88 -4.25 -16.80 -0.36
CA ILE A 88 -4.62 -16.78 -1.77
C ILE A 88 -4.40 -15.39 -2.38
N ALA A 89 -4.73 -14.32 -1.65
CA ALA A 89 -4.62 -12.94 -2.13
C ALA A 89 -3.18 -12.53 -2.52
N PRO A 90 -2.13 -12.71 -1.68
CA PRO A 90 -0.76 -12.37 -2.06
C PRO A 90 -0.25 -13.25 -3.20
N LEU A 91 -0.69 -14.51 -3.33
CA LEU A 91 -0.34 -15.34 -4.49
C LEU A 91 -0.86 -14.72 -5.79
N ILE A 92 -2.12 -14.28 -5.81
CA ILE A 92 -2.71 -13.59 -6.97
C ILE A 92 -1.90 -12.33 -7.30
N ILE A 93 -1.48 -11.56 -6.29
CA ILE A 93 -0.67 -10.34 -6.50
C ILE A 93 0.71 -10.69 -7.08
N ILE A 94 1.36 -11.75 -6.58
CA ILE A 94 2.67 -12.20 -7.10
C ILE A 94 2.57 -12.56 -8.59
N PHE A 95 1.49 -13.21 -9.02
CA PHE A 95 1.29 -13.48 -10.44
C PHE A 95 0.87 -12.23 -11.23
N GLY A 96 0.04 -11.37 -10.62
CA GLY A 96 -0.47 -10.14 -11.25
C GLY A 96 0.61 -9.10 -11.53
N ILE A 97 1.66 -9.03 -10.70
CA ILE A 97 2.69 -8.00 -10.82
C ILE A 97 3.46 -8.09 -12.14
N TYR A 98 3.59 -9.29 -12.73
CA TYR A 98 4.22 -9.48 -14.04
C TYR A 98 3.46 -8.82 -15.19
N PHE A 99 2.16 -8.57 -15.02
CA PHE A 99 1.33 -7.91 -16.04
C PHE A 99 1.25 -6.38 -15.84
N CYS A 100 1.59 -5.89 -14.66
CA CYS A 100 1.52 -4.48 -14.32
C CYS A 100 2.70 -3.69 -14.92
N PRO A 101 2.45 -2.54 -15.58
CA PRO A 101 3.53 -1.68 -16.06
C PRO A 101 4.27 -1.03 -14.89
N GLU A 102 5.60 -0.89 -15.00
CA GLU A 102 6.39 -0.13 -14.02
C GLU A 102 6.00 1.34 -13.99
N SER A 103 6.13 1.98 -12.82
CA SER A 103 5.81 3.41 -12.66
C SER A 103 6.63 4.28 -13.63
N PRO A 104 5.98 5.16 -14.41
CA PRO A 104 6.67 6.09 -15.32
C PRO A 104 7.68 6.98 -14.61
N ARG A 105 7.39 7.38 -13.36
CA ARG A 105 8.25 8.22 -12.54
C ARG A 105 9.51 7.48 -12.12
N TRP A 106 9.37 6.23 -11.67
CA TRP A 106 10.49 5.38 -11.32
C TRP A 106 11.37 5.07 -12.54
N LEU A 107 10.74 4.74 -13.69
CA LEU A 107 11.43 4.50 -14.96
C LEU A 107 12.23 5.71 -15.44
N TYR A 108 11.71 6.92 -15.23
CA TYR A 108 12.42 8.15 -15.59
C TYR A 108 13.67 8.35 -14.72
N LYS A 109 13.55 8.08 -13.41
CA LYS A 109 14.64 8.28 -12.45
C LYS A 109 15.75 7.23 -12.55
N ASN A 110 15.39 5.95 -12.71
CA ASN A 110 16.34 4.84 -12.63
C ASN A 110 16.82 4.30 -13.98
N LYS A 111 16.08 4.55 -15.06
CA LYS A 111 16.41 4.03 -16.39
C LYS A 111 16.61 5.16 -17.39
N ASN A 112 15.60 5.40 -18.24
CA ASN A 112 15.72 6.37 -19.32
C ASN A 112 14.34 6.94 -19.71
N ARG A 113 14.33 8.18 -20.19
CA ARG A 113 13.13 8.91 -20.65
C ARG A 113 12.31 8.13 -21.67
N ARG A 114 12.97 7.33 -22.52
CA ARG A 114 12.30 6.48 -23.53
C ARG A 114 11.42 5.39 -22.90
N GLU A 115 11.90 4.71 -21.86
CA GLU A 115 11.12 3.66 -21.19
C GLU A 115 9.96 4.24 -20.39
N ALA A 116 10.20 5.36 -19.71
CA ALA A 116 9.14 6.12 -19.05
C ALA A 116 8.02 6.52 -20.02
N LYS A 117 8.38 6.97 -21.24
CA LYS A 117 7.42 7.29 -22.30
C LYS A 117 6.62 6.07 -22.75
N ILE A 118 7.26 4.91 -22.91
CA ILE A 118 6.58 3.66 -23.31
C ILE A 118 5.58 3.21 -22.24
N SER A 119 5.99 3.20 -20.96
CA SER A 119 5.08 2.84 -19.87
C SER A 119 3.92 3.82 -19.74
N LEU A 120 4.20 5.13 -19.84
CA LEU A 120 3.17 6.16 -19.76
C LEU A 120 2.16 6.07 -20.92
N LYS A 121 2.63 5.76 -22.15
CA LYS A 121 1.75 5.47 -23.29
C LYS A 121 0.87 4.23 -23.03
N ARG A 122 1.42 3.18 -22.43
CA ARG A 122 0.67 1.95 -22.10
C ARG A 122 -0.42 2.22 -21.05
N ILE A 123 -0.12 3.06 -20.04
CA ILE A 123 -1.05 3.44 -18.98
C ILE A 123 -2.16 4.37 -19.52
N ARG A 124 -1.78 5.44 -20.23
CA ARG A 124 -2.71 6.48 -20.69
C ARG A 124 -3.47 6.09 -21.96
N ARG A 125 -2.99 5.09 -22.70
CA ARG A 125 -3.52 4.66 -24.01
C ARG A 125 -3.65 5.81 -25.04
N ILE A 126 -2.80 6.83 -24.91
CA ILE A 126 -2.74 7.98 -25.82
C ILE A 126 -1.30 8.16 -26.32
N ASN A 127 -1.16 8.76 -27.51
CA ASN A 127 0.16 8.99 -28.12
C ASN A 127 0.86 10.25 -27.61
N ASN A 128 0.09 11.29 -27.23
CA ASN A 128 0.61 12.57 -26.78
C ASN A 128 0.78 12.60 -25.26
N VAL A 129 1.85 11.96 -24.77
CA VAL A 129 2.22 11.93 -23.34
C VAL A 129 3.43 12.82 -23.03
N ASP A 130 3.93 13.57 -24.01
CA ASP A 130 5.16 14.35 -23.88
C ASP A 130 5.04 15.48 -22.85
N ASN A 131 3.86 16.12 -22.75
CA ASN A 131 3.60 17.14 -21.75
C ASN A 131 3.62 16.58 -20.32
N GLU A 132 3.00 15.42 -20.10
CA GLU A 132 2.99 14.75 -18.79
C GLU A 132 4.39 14.23 -18.42
N LEU A 133 5.14 13.73 -19.40
CA LEU A 133 6.53 13.31 -19.21
C LEU A 133 7.45 14.48 -18.83
N ASN A 134 7.26 15.65 -19.43
CA ASN A 134 7.98 16.87 -19.06
C ASN A 134 7.62 17.30 -17.63
N ALA A 135 6.34 17.32 -17.27
CA ALA A 135 5.90 17.65 -15.91
C ALA A 135 6.50 16.70 -14.86
N ILE A 136 6.64 15.40 -15.18
CA ILE A 136 7.33 14.43 -14.31
C ILE A 136 8.83 14.77 -14.19
N SER A 137 9.48 15.17 -15.28
CA SER A 137 10.89 15.60 -15.27
C SER A 137 11.10 16.82 -14.37
N ASP A 138 10.26 17.84 -14.51
CA ASP A 138 10.37 19.09 -13.76
C ASP A 138 10.17 18.83 -12.25
N ALA A 139 9.16 18.02 -11.90
CA ALA A 139 8.92 17.61 -10.52
C ALA A 139 10.10 16.82 -9.91
N LEU A 140 10.76 15.97 -10.71
CA LEU A 140 11.93 15.20 -10.26
C LEU A 140 13.18 16.08 -10.10
N GLN A 141 13.32 17.13 -10.90
CA GLN A 141 14.41 18.11 -10.75
C GLN A 141 14.23 18.97 -9.50
N GLU A 142 13.00 19.39 -9.17
CA GLU A 142 12.72 20.07 -7.90
C GLU A 142 12.99 19.17 -6.68
N GLU A 143 12.65 17.88 -6.76
CA GLU A 143 12.92 16.90 -5.70
C GLU A 143 14.39 16.48 -5.56
N SER A 144 15.23 16.77 -6.56
CA SER A 144 16.68 16.50 -6.52
C SER A 144 17.38 17.29 -5.42
N ASN A 145 16.81 18.41 -4.97
CA ASN A 145 17.20 19.03 -3.70
C ASN A 145 16.69 18.12 -2.59
N GLN A 146 17.52 17.14 -2.20
CA GLN A 146 17.20 16.15 -1.19
C GLN A 146 16.71 16.85 0.08
N ILE A 147 15.40 16.78 0.34
CA ILE A 147 14.85 17.23 1.61
C ILE A 147 15.39 16.27 2.67
N SER A 148 16.39 16.71 3.42
CA SER A 148 16.95 15.89 4.50
C SER A 148 15.87 15.70 5.56
N ILE A 149 15.80 14.53 6.19
CA ILE A 149 14.87 14.29 7.32
C ILE A 149 15.06 15.38 8.40
N LYS A 150 16.28 15.94 8.51
CA LYS A 150 16.59 17.08 9.39
C LYS A 150 15.94 18.40 8.94
N GLU A 151 15.77 18.63 7.65
CA GLU A 151 15.11 19.83 7.11
C GLU A 151 13.60 19.81 7.33
N ILE A 152 12.99 18.63 7.38
CA ILE A 152 11.58 18.45 7.75
C ILE A 152 11.31 19.01 9.15
N PHE A 153 12.23 18.79 10.10
CA PHE A 153 12.13 19.34 11.46
C PHE A 153 12.47 20.83 11.53
N HIS A 154 13.30 21.34 10.60
CA HIS A 154 13.66 22.76 10.54
C HIS A 154 12.53 23.62 9.96
N GLN A 155 11.81 23.09 8.97
CA GLN A 155 10.73 23.82 8.31
C GLN A 155 9.45 23.76 9.15
N LYS A 156 9.21 24.80 9.96
CA LYS A 156 8.03 24.92 10.85
C LYS A 156 6.69 24.66 10.14
N GLN A 157 6.58 24.94 8.84
CA GLN A 157 5.36 24.71 8.07
C GLN A 157 5.14 23.22 7.72
N LEU A 158 6.21 22.46 7.46
CA LEU A 158 6.11 21.03 7.21
C LEU A 158 5.76 20.28 8.49
N LEU A 159 6.40 20.65 9.61
CA LEU A 159 6.10 20.09 10.92
C LEU A 159 4.63 20.30 11.32
N LYS A 160 4.07 21.49 11.08
CA LYS A 160 2.64 21.76 11.31
C LYS A 160 1.74 20.83 10.49
N ARG A 161 2.04 20.61 9.20
CA ARG A 161 1.27 19.70 8.35
C ARG A 161 1.34 18.26 8.84
N ILE A 162 2.53 17.80 9.26
CA ILE A 162 2.73 16.46 9.81
C ILE A 162 1.96 16.29 11.11
N ILE A 163 2.05 17.25 12.03
CA ILE A 163 1.31 17.21 13.30
C ILE A 163 -0.19 17.16 13.05
N ILE A 164 -0.73 18.01 12.17
CA ILE A 164 -2.17 17.98 11.82
C ILE A 164 -2.57 16.61 11.27
N GLY A 165 -1.78 16.06 10.34
CA GLY A 165 -2.05 14.74 9.78
C GLY A 165 -2.00 13.62 10.83
N MET A 166 -1.00 13.62 11.71
CA MET A 166 -0.87 12.65 12.79
C MET A 166 -2.00 12.77 13.80
N SER A 167 -2.35 13.99 14.22
CA SER A 167 -3.47 14.25 15.13
C SER A 167 -4.81 13.83 14.53
N MET A 168 -5.03 14.13 13.25
CA MET A 168 -6.23 13.70 12.53
C MET A 168 -6.32 12.17 12.45
N GLN A 169 -5.20 11.49 12.16
CA GLN A 169 -5.14 10.04 12.10
C GLN A 169 -5.38 9.39 13.48
N LEU A 170 -4.81 9.96 14.54
CA LEU A 170 -5.03 9.52 15.92
C LEU A 170 -6.51 9.67 16.30
N PHE A 171 -7.10 10.84 16.02
CA PHE A 171 -8.51 11.09 16.30
C PHE A 171 -9.42 10.11 15.56
N LEU A 172 -9.15 9.85 14.28
CA LEU A 172 -9.91 8.88 13.49
C LEU A 172 -9.86 7.49 14.12
N HIS A 173 -8.67 7.01 14.51
CA HIS A 173 -8.53 5.69 15.15
C HIS A 173 -9.26 5.60 16.49
N LEU A 174 -9.22 6.69 17.27
CA LEU A 174 -9.85 6.76 18.58
C LEU A 174 -11.38 6.73 18.46
N LEU A 175 -11.93 7.40 17.43
CA LEU A 175 -13.35 7.40 17.12
C LEU A 175 -13.84 6.01 16.64
N PHE A 176 -13.03 5.27 15.87
CA PHE A 176 -13.34 3.88 15.51
C PHE A 176 -13.31 2.89 16.69
N TYR A 177 -12.76 3.29 17.83
CA TYR A 177 -12.62 2.45 19.02
C TYR A 177 -13.79 2.63 20.03
N PHE A 178 -14.57 3.69 19.89
CA PHE A 178 -15.79 3.97 20.67
C PHE A 178 -17.05 3.61 19.87
#